data_AF-A0A401MX79-F1
#
_entry.id   AF-A0A401MX79-F1
#
_cell.length_a   1.000
_cell.length_b   1.000
_cell.length_c   1.000
_cell.angle_alpha   90.00
_cell.angle_beta   90.00
_cell.angle_gamma   90.00
#
_symmetry.space_group_name_H-M   'P 1'
#
loop_
_entity.id
_entity.type
_entity.pdbx_description
1 polymer ?
#
loop_
_entity_poly.entity_id
_entity_poly.type
_entity_poly.pdbx_seq_one_letter_code
_entity_poly.pdbx_strand_id
1 'polypeptide(L)'
;MRRNSRRARRKQLRRKISAFSAVLRSSRPGIHYTATIHATLTPEPSGPYDPDEIADRVRTALRITAAAAVRDQDPIDLPAAQDACAQQLRRPKALDLPDQATQVTASVHLELADEDRAAVKELLTAIRAQAATDTLTRQRTETLARELAHPAALLARWLQQPDAQITKPPDEAELEALARRLRGYPKDRDEPLELQLLGVLRDFFAEFPKEEQKRLLVMLLANGMRAARKPGHADRAEALVKPAPWPGVAALAEDAS
;
A
#
# COMPACT_ATOMS: atom_id res chain seq x y z
N MET A 1 3.20 59.10 23.31
CA MET A 1 4.11 58.09 22.71
C MET A 1 3.62 56.63 22.75
N ARG A 2 2.74 56.19 23.66
CA ARG A 2 2.35 54.75 23.80
C ARG A 2 1.54 54.13 22.64
N ARG A 3 0.68 54.90 21.95
CA ARG A 3 -0.19 54.41 20.85
C ARG A 3 0.57 53.88 19.62
N ASN A 4 1.71 54.49 19.27
CA ASN A 4 2.52 54.04 18.12
C ASN A 4 3.16 52.66 18.37
N SER A 5 3.54 52.36 19.61
CA SER A 5 4.15 51.06 19.97
C SER A 5 3.18 49.89 19.88
N ARG A 6 1.87 50.11 20.16
CA ARG A 6 0.83 49.08 20.07
C ARG A 6 0.46 48.80 18.61
N ARG A 7 0.34 49.85 17.79
CA ARG A 7 0.06 49.71 16.36
C ARG A 7 1.20 49.00 15.62
N ALA A 8 2.46 49.30 15.97
CA ALA A 8 3.63 48.63 15.42
C ALA A 8 3.65 47.13 15.76
N ARG A 9 3.42 46.77 17.03
CA ARG A 9 3.32 45.36 17.48
C ARG A 9 2.22 44.57 16.77
N ARG A 10 1.03 45.17 16.62
CA ARG A 10 -0.08 44.57 15.87
C ARG A 10 0.28 44.32 14.40
N LYS A 11 0.91 45.30 13.74
CA LYS A 11 1.35 45.19 12.35
C LYS A 11 2.42 44.10 12.18
N GLN A 12 3.36 44.01 13.11
CA GLN A 12 4.40 42.98 13.14
C GLN A 12 3.79 41.57 13.31
N LEU A 13 2.93 41.39 14.31
CA LEU A 13 2.24 40.11 14.53
C LEU A 13 1.46 39.68 13.29
N ARG A 14 0.65 40.58 12.71
CA ARG A 14 -0.12 40.30 11.49
C ARG A 14 0.77 39.89 10.33
N ARG A 15 1.93 40.53 10.13
CA ARG A 15 2.90 40.16 9.09
C ARG A 15 3.53 38.80 9.35
N LYS A 16 3.74 38.42 10.61
CA LYS A 16 4.35 37.13 10.98
C LYS A 16 3.38 35.95 10.83
N ILE A 17 2.07 36.16 11.00
CA ILE A 17 1.05 35.10 10.92
C ILE A 17 0.27 35.09 9.60
N SER A 18 0.40 36.12 8.75
CA SER A 18 -0.42 36.27 7.54
C SER A 18 -0.26 35.13 6.53
N ALA A 19 0.95 34.58 6.42
CA ALA A 19 1.25 33.45 5.55
C ALA A 19 2.54 32.79 6.05
N PHE A 20 2.55 31.46 6.14
CA PHE A 20 3.78 30.70 6.36
C PHE A 20 3.67 29.31 5.73
N SER A 21 4.82 28.76 5.35
CA SER A 21 4.91 27.43 4.77
C SER A 21 5.22 26.35 5.80
N ALA A 22 4.74 25.14 5.55
CA ALA A 22 5.01 23.94 6.33
C ALA A 22 5.09 22.72 5.41
N VAL A 23 6.00 21.79 5.73
CA VAL A 23 6.06 20.47 5.08
C VAL A 23 5.33 19.49 5.97
N LEU A 24 4.35 18.77 5.40
CA LEU A 24 3.51 17.83 6.11
C LEU A 24 3.73 16.43 5.54
N ARG A 25 3.82 15.43 6.43
CA ARG A 25 3.96 14.03 6.01
C ARG A 25 2.63 13.49 5.53
N SER A 26 2.63 12.79 4.40
CA SER A 26 1.47 12.05 3.91
C SER A 26 1.41 10.64 4.53
N SER A 27 0.37 9.88 4.19
CA SER A 27 0.25 8.46 4.53
C SER A 27 1.30 7.57 3.85
N ARG A 28 1.96 8.07 2.79
CA ARG A 28 2.97 7.34 2.02
C ARG A 28 4.37 7.77 2.47
N PRO A 29 5.23 6.83 2.91
CA PRO A 29 6.61 7.14 3.23
C PRO A 29 7.33 7.79 2.05
N GLY A 30 8.08 8.86 2.32
CA GLY A 30 8.87 9.56 1.31
C GLY A 30 8.11 10.61 0.48
N ILE A 31 6.78 10.68 0.57
CA ILE A 31 5.97 11.69 -0.14
C ILE A 31 5.44 12.73 0.85
N HIS A 32 5.70 14.01 0.57
CA HIS A 32 5.34 15.11 1.46
C HIS A 32 4.41 16.12 0.78
N TYR A 33 3.51 16.72 1.56
CA TYR A 33 2.76 17.89 1.14
C TYR A 33 3.47 19.18 1.54
N THR A 34 3.46 20.16 0.65
CA THR A 34 3.82 21.54 0.94
C THR A 34 2.54 22.32 1.23
N ALA A 35 2.43 22.86 2.44
CA ALA A 35 1.28 23.64 2.87
C ALA A 35 1.63 25.11 3.02
N THR A 36 0.84 25.99 2.41
CA THR A 36 0.85 27.44 2.67
C THR A 36 -0.35 27.79 3.53
N ILE A 37 -0.11 28.22 4.77
CA ILE A 37 -1.16 28.49 5.77
C ILE A 37 -1.28 29.99 6.02
N HIS A 38 -2.50 30.50 5.92
CA HIS A 38 -2.86 31.88 6.25
C HIS A 38 -3.68 31.92 7.53
N ALA A 39 -3.23 32.66 8.55
CA ALA A 39 -3.90 32.70 9.84
C ALA A 39 -4.48 34.08 10.17
N THR A 40 -5.62 34.07 10.84
CA THR A 40 -6.29 35.25 11.40
C THR A 40 -6.64 35.03 12.86
N LEU A 41 -6.30 36.02 13.70
CA LEU A 41 -6.57 36.02 15.15
C LEU A 41 -7.81 36.87 15.45
N THR A 42 -8.75 36.33 16.20
CA THR A 42 -9.99 37.01 16.60
C THR A 42 -10.39 36.60 18.03
N PRO A 43 -10.56 37.53 19.00
CA PRO A 43 -10.14 38.93 18.95
C PRO A 43 -8.62 39.07 18.99
N GLU A 44 -8.09 40.16 18.45
CA GLU A 44 -6.65 40.45 18.54
C GLU A 44 -6.21 40.63 20.01
N PRO A 45 -5.03 40.12 20.40
CA PRO A 45 -4.55 40.17 21.78
C PRO A 45 -4.47 41.61 22.29
N SER A 46 -5.13 41.87 23.41
CA SER A 46 -5.21 43.18 24.04
C SER A 46 -4.33 43.21 25.29
N GLY A 47 -3.13 43.79 25.18
CA GLY A 47 -2.17 43.83 26.28
C GLY A 47 -0.72 44.00 25.79
N PRO A 48 0.27 44.11 26.70
CA PRO A 48 1.66 43.91 26.35
C PRO A 48 1.91 42.43 26.06
N TYR A 49 2.44 42.12 24.89
CA TYR A 49 2.85 40.78 24.48
C TYR A 49 4.06 40.87 23.57
N ASP A 50 4.79 39.75 23.45
CA ASP A 50 5.80 39.55 22.42
C ASP A 50 5.14 39.03 21.13
N PRO A 51 5.17 39.79 20.01
CA PRO A 51 4.65 39.32 18.73
C PRO A 51 5.25 38.00 18.24
N ASP A 52 6.48 37.70 18.65
CA ASP A 52 7.23 36.56 18.13
C ASP A 52 6.80 35.28 18.83
N GLU A 53 6.68 35.33 20.15
CA GLU A 53 6.11 34.25 20.96
C GLU A 53 4.69 33.87 20.51
N ILE A 54 3.81 34.87 20.29
CA ILE A 54 2.44 34.59 19.82
C ILE A 54 2.47 33.98 18.42
N ALA A 55 3.30 34.50 17.51
CA ALA A 55 3.39 33.97 16.16
C ALA A 55 3.86 32.50 16.15
N ASP A 56 4.81 32.13 17.00
CA ASP A 56 5.33 30.77 17.06
C ASP A 56 4.34 29.80 17.70
N ARG A 57 3.58 30.23 18.72
CA ARG A 57 2.45 29.45 19.26
C ARG A 57 1.38 29.21 18.19
N VAL A 58 0.98 30.25 17.45
CA VAL A 58 0.01 30.15 16.35
C VAL A 58 0.50 29.17 15.28
N ARG A 59 1.73 29.35 14.80
CA ARG A 59 2.32 28.48 13.76
C ARG A 59 2.40 27.04 14.20
N THR A 60 2.82 26.79 15.45
CA THR A 60 2.94 25.44 16.00
C THR A 60 1.58 24.76 16.09
N ALA A 61 0.57 25.43 16.65
CA ALA A 61 -0.79 24.90 16.77
C ALA A 61 -1.39 24.57 15.39
N LEU A 62 -1.21 25.45 14.41
CA LEU A 62 -1.72 25.23 13.04
C LEU A 62 -0.94 24.15 12.30
N ARG A 63 0.39 24.06 12.46
CA ARG A 63 1.20 22.97 11.88
C ARG A 63 0.79 21.61 12.41
N ILE A 64 0.63 21.47 13.72
CA ILE A 64 0.18 20.21 14.34
C ILE A 64 -1.21 19.82 13.81
N THR A 65 -2.11 20.80 13.72
CA THR A 65 -3.45 20.58 13.18
C THR A 65 -3.42 20.12 11.73
N ALA A 66 -2.69 20.84 10.88
CA ALA A 66 -2.58 20.53 9.46
C ALA A 66 -1.96 19.15 9.26
N ALA A 67 -0.88 18.85 9.99
CA ALA A 67 -0.22 17.55 9.97
C ALA A 67 -1.14 16.41 10.41
N ALA A 68 -1.99 16.62 11.42
CA ALA A 68 -2.97 15.62 11.85
C ALA A 68 -4.06 15.40 10.79
N ALA A 69 -4.51 16.47 10.11
CA ALA A 69 -5.57 16.38 9.11
C ALA A 69 -5.16 15.60 7.85
N VAL A 70 -3.90 15.72 7.43
CA VAL A 70 -3.40 15.09 6.19
C VAL A 70 -2.69 13.75 6.40
N ARG A 71 -2.46 13.33 7.66
CA ARG A 71 -1.67 12.14 7.99
C ARG A 71 -2.19 10.88 7.32
N ASP A 72 -3.51 10.71 7.31
CA ASP A 72 -4.17 9.50 6.82
C ASP A 72 -4.64 9.65 5.36
N GLN A 73 -4.32 10.76 4.70
CA GLN A 73 -4.74 11.05 3.33
C GLN A 73 -3.71 10.49 2.33
N ASP A 74 -4.20 9.92 1.22
CA ASP A 74 -3.34 9.42 0.15
C ASP A 74 -2.87 10.60 -0.74
N PRO A 75 -1.56 10.78 -0.98
CA PRO A 75 -1.05 11.83 -1.86
C PRO A 75 -1.49 11.71 -3.31
N ILE A 76 -2.01 10.56 -3.74
CA ILE A 76 -2.69 10.40 -5.03
C ILE A 76 -3.94 11.30 -5.12
N ASP A 77 -4.65 11.49 -4.02
CA ASP A 77 -5.85 12.33 -3.92
C ASP A 77 -5.55 13.64 -3.17
N LEU A 78 -4.74 14.50 -3.81
CA LEU A 78 -4.43 15.84 -3.29
C LEU A 78 -5.70 16.67 -3.00
N PRO A 79 -6.77 16.65 -3.83
CA PRO A 79 -8.01 17.34 -3.51
C PRO A 79 -8.64 16.89 -2.17
N ALA A 80 -8.71 15.59 -1.90
CA ALA A 80 -9.23 15.11 -0.62
C ALA A 80 -8.38 15.57 0.57
N ALA A 81 -7.05 15.54 0.43
CA ALA A 81 -6.13 16.06 1.44
C ALA A 81 -6.31 17.58 1.68
N GLN A 82 -6.51 18.33 0.60
CA GLN A 82 -6.81 19.77 0.62
C GLN A 82 -8.09 20.07 1.39
N ASP A 83 -9.18 19.34 1.11
CA ASP A 83 -10.47 19.54 1.75
C ASP A 83 -10.44 19.16 3.23
N ALA A 84 -9.82 18.02 3.58
CA ALA A 84 -9.66 17.58 4.97
C ALA A 84 -8.89 18.62 5.80
N CYS A 85 -7.78 19.14 5.26
CA CYS A 85 -6.96 20.14 5.94
C CYS A 85 -7.71 21.49 6.06
N ALA A 86 -8.38 21.93 5.00
CA ALA A 86 -9.17 23.16 5.00
C ALA A 86 -10.33 23.09 6.01
N GLN A 87 -11.01 21.95 6.09
CA GLN A 87 -12.10 21.75 7.06
C GLN A 87 -11.61 21.85 8.51
N GLN A 88 -10.44 21.27 8.82
CA GLN A 88 -9.87 21.29 10.16
C GLN A 88 -9.31 22.66 10.57
N LEU A 89 -8.73 23.42 9.64
CA LEU A 89 -8.14 24.73 9.92
C LEU A 89 -9.16 25.88 9.93
N ARG A 90 -10.30 25.72 9.27
CA ARG A 90 -11.42 26.69 9.34
C ARG A 90 -12.10 26.70 10.71
N ARG A 91 -12.02 25.61 11.47
CA ARG A 91 -12.61 25.54 12.82
C ARG A 91 -11.87 26.50 13.75
N PRO A 92 -12.57 27.40 14.47
CA PRO A 92 -11.94 28.28 15.43
C PRO A 92 -11.21 27.48 16.51
N LYS A 93 -9.94 27.80 16.76
CA LYS A 93 -9.13 27.16 17.79
C LYS A 93 -8.82 28.16 18.88
N ALA A 94 -9.13 27.80 20.12
CA ALA A 94 -8.62 28.53 21.27
C ALA A 94 -7.10 28.37 21.32
N LEU A 95 -6.39 29.48 21.39
CA LEU A 95 -5.00 29.47 21.80
C LEU A 95 -4.94 29.72 23.30
N ASP A 96 -4.13 28.92 23.99
CA ASP A 96 -3.82 29.15 25.39
C ASP A 96 -2.85 30.34 25.48
N LEU A 97 -3.43 31.54 25.40
CA LEU A 97 -2.74 32.82 25.53
C LEU A 97 -3.08 33.41 26.90
N PRO A 98 -2.11 34.01 27.60
CA PRO A 98 -2.36 34.59 28.92
C PRO A 98 -3.47 35.65 28.84
N ASP A 99 -4.43 35.51 29.75
CA ASP A 99 -5.56 36.42 30.03
C ASP A 99 -6.64 36.61 28.96
N GLN A 100 -6.63 35.92 27.81
CA GLN A 100 -7.66 36.09 26.76
C GLN A 100 -8.02 34.82 25.98
N ALA A 101 -9.32 34.62 25.78
CA ALA A 101 -9.88 33.63 24.85
C ALA A 101 -9.72 34.09 23.40
N THR A 102 -8.49 34.17 22.90
CA THR A 102 -8.21 34.48 21.51
C THR A 102 -8.38 33.22 20.65
N GLN A 103 -9.16 33.35 19.58
CA GLN A 103 -9.37 32.28 18.61
C GLN A 103 -8.49 32.50 17.38
N VAL A 104 -8.04 31.39 16.79
CA VAL A 104 -7.39 31.37 15.47
C VAL A 104 -8.27 30.65 14.49
N THR A 105 -8.44 31.27 13.34
CA THR A 105 -8.94 30.62 12.12
C THR A 105 -7.86 30.68 11.05
N ALA A 106 -7.80 29.67 10.20
CA ALA A 106 -6.82 29.62 9.13
C ALA A 106 -7.40 29.05 7.83
N SER A 107 -6.84 29.51 6.71
CA SER A 107 -6.98 28.85 5.41
C SER A 107 -5.65 28.22 5.01
N VAL A 108 -5.71 27.20 4.16
CA VAL A 108 -4.54 26.43 3.72
C VAL A 108 -4.62 26.18 2.22
N HIS A 109 -3.47 26.16 1.58
CA HIS A 109 -3.29 25.61 0.25
C HIS A 109 -2.21 24.52 0.31
N LEU A 110 -2.56 23.31 -0.14
CA LEU A 110 -1.69 22.15 -0.21
C LEU A 110 -1.28 21.90 -1.64
N GLU A 111 0.02 21.69 -1.79
CA GLU A 111 0.67 21.32 -3.04
C GLU A 111 1.63 20.16 -2.78
N LEU A 112 2.11 19.54 -3.86
CA LEU A 112 3.21 18.59 -3.82
C LEU A 112 4.41 19.24 -4.51
N ALA A 113 5.61 19.02 -3.99
CA ALA A 113 6.82 19.45 -4.68
C ALA A 113 6.98 18.71 -6.01
N ASP A 114 7.80 19.22 -6.92
CA ASP A 114 8.02 18.59 -8.24
C ASP A 114 8.50 17.14 -8.12
N GLU A 115 9.39 16.87 -7.17
CA GLU A 115 9.90 15.53 -6.87
C GLU A 115 8.80 14.60 -6.33
N ASP A 116 8.00 15.07 -5.37
CA ASP A 116 6.87 14.31 -4.83
C ASP A 116 5.79 14.05 -5.89
N ARG A 117 5.54 15.01 -6.78
CA ARG A 117 4.62 14.85 -7.93
C ARG A 117 5.11 13.78 -8.89
N ALA A 118 6.41 13.73 -9.16
CA ALA A 118 7.01 12.68 -9.99
C ALA A 118 6.85 11.31 -9.31
N ALA A 119 7.13 11.21 -8.01
CA ALA A 119 6.96 9.98 -7.25
C ALA A 119 5.50 9.48 -7.24
N VAL A 120 4.52 10.37 -7.04
CA VAL A 120 3.08 10.01 -7.14
C VAL A 120 2.72 9.53 -8.54
N LYS A 121 3.26 10.17 -9.58
CA LYS A 121 3.04 9.76 -10.97
C LYS A 121 3.60 8.36 -11.24
N GLU A 122 4.82 8.07 -10.79
CA GLU A 122 5.42 6.74 -10.90
C GLU A 122 4.58 5.68 -10.17
N LEU A 123 4.15 5.98 -8.94
CA LEU A 123 3.26 5.11 -8.18
C LEU A 123 1.96 4.82 -8.93
N LEU A 124 1.31 5.84 -9.51
CA LEU A 124 0.10 5.67 -10.31
C LEU A 124 0.34 4.81 -11.56
N THR A 125 1.49 4.96 -12.22
CA THR A 125 1.83 4.12 -13.37
C THR A 125 2.03 2.66 -12.98
N ALA A 126 2.71 2.40 -11.85
CA ALA A 126 2.89 1.04 -11.33
C ALA A 126 1.57 0.39 -10.94
N ILE A 127 0.69 1.12 -10.24
CA ILE A 127 -0.65 0.62 -9.86
C ILE A 127 -1.48 0.27 -11.11
N ARG A 128 -1.47 1.12 -12.14
CA ARG A 128 -2.19 0.86 -13.39
C ARG A 128 -1.64 -0.35 -14.14
N ALA A 129 -0.33 -0.51 -14.19
CA ALA A 129 0.31 -1.67 -14.83
C ALA A 129 -0.03 -2.97 -14.08
N GLN A 130 -0.01 -2.94 -12.74
CA GLN A 130 -0.42 -4.06 -11.91
C GLN A 130 -1.89 -4.41 -12.15
N ALA A 131 -2.80 -3.43 -12.10
CA ALA A 131 -4.22 -3.65 -12.32
C ALA A 131 -4.52 -4.26 -13.70
N ALA A 132 -3.80 -3.83 -14.74
CA ALA A 132 -3.90 -4.42 -16.08
C ALA A 132 -3.44 -5.89 -16.10
N THR A 133 -2.33 -6.19 -15.42
CA THR A 133 -1.79 -7.55 -15.30
C THR A 133 -2.75 -8.47 -14.55
N ASP A 134 -3.32 -7.99 -13.45
CA ASP A 134 -4.30 -8.72 -12.64
C ASP A 134 -5.59 -8.98 -13.43
N THR A 135 -6.09 -7.96 -14.14
CA THR A 135 -7.30 -8.09 -14.99
C THR A 135 -7.08 -9.12 -16.08
N LEU A 136 -5.95 -9.06 -16.78
CA LEU A 136 -5.62 -10.00 -17.85
C LEU A 136 -5.44 -11.42 -17.31
N THR A 137 -4.81 -11.56 -16.14
CA THR A 137 -4.67 -12.86 -15.47
C THR A 137 -6.04 -13.43 -15.11
N ARG A 138 -6.92 -12.63 -14.52
CA ARG A 138 -8.32 -13.02 -14.22
C ARG A 138 -9.10 -13.42 -15.47
N GLN A 139 -8.97 -12.67 -16.57
CA GLN A 139 -9.65 -13.01 -17.82
C GLN A 139 -9.14 -14.34 -18.39
N ARG A 140 -7.83 -14.59 -18.34
CA ARG A 140 -7.24 -15.86 -18.77
C ARG A 140 -7.73 -17.03 -17.91
N THR A 141 -7.76 -16.88 -16.60
CA THR A 141 -8.23 -17.94 -15.69
C THR A 141 -9.72 -18.20 -15.88
N GLU A 142 -10.56 -17.17 -16.02
CA GLU A 142 -11.98 -17.31 -16.31
C GLU A 142 -12.23 -18.00 -17.67
N THR A 143 -11.45 -17.65 -18.70
CA THR A 143 -11.54 -18.27 -20.03
C THR A 143 -11.16 -19.74 -19.97
N LEU A 144 -10.03 -20.07 -19.33
CA LEU A 144 -9.59 -21.44 -19.10
C LEU A 144 -10.61 -22.25 -18.29
N ALA A 145 -11.22 -21.66 -17.27
CA ALA A 145 -12.26 -22.32 -16.48
C ALA A 145 -13.51 -22.63 -17.31
N ARG A 146 -13.91 -21.74 -18.23
CA ARG A 146 -15.02 -21.98 -19.15
C ARG A 146 -14.69 -23.06 -20.18
N GLU A 147 -13.49 -23.03 -20.74
CA GLU A 147 -13.03 -24.09 -21.65
C GLU A 147 -13.05 -25.45 -20.95
N LEU A 148 -12.47 -25.55 -19.74
CA LEU A 148 -12.41 -26.79 -18.97
C LEU A 148 -13.75 -27.20 -18.34
N ALA A 149 -14.79 -26.36 -18.38
CA ALA A 149 -16.13 -26.76 -17.98
C ALA A 149 -16.79 -27.72 -19.00
N HIS A 150 -16.25 -27.80 -20.23
CA HIS A 150 -16.71 -28.74 -21.24
C HIS A 150 -15.90 -30.06 -21.18
N PRO A 151 -16.56 -31.22 -20.94
CA PRO A 151 -15.88 -32.51 -20.85
C PRO A 151 -15.05 -32.86 -22.10
N ALA A 152 -15.52 -32.47 -23.28
CA ALA A 152 -14.79 -32.66 -24.54
C ALA A 152 -13.52 -31.80 -24.65
N ALA A 153 -13.48 -30.62 -24.04
CA ALA A 153 -12.30 -29.75 -24.05
C ALA A 153 -11.25 -30.21 -23.03
N LEU A 154 -11.69 -30.79 -21.89
CA LEU A 154 -10.82 -31.51 -20.96
C LEU A 154 -10.10 -32.68 -21.66
N LEU A 155 -10.84 -33.46 -22.45
CA LEU A 155 -10.29 -34.56 -23.26
C LEU A 155 -9.32 -34.06 -24.34
N ALA A 156 -9.69 -33.02 -25.10
CA ALA A 156 -8.83 -32.44 -26.13
C ALA A 156 -7.51 -31.91 -25.55
N ARG A 157 -7.55 -31.32 -24.34
CA ARG A 157 -6.36 -30.81 -23.65
C ARG A 157 -5.53 -31.90 -23.00
N TRP A 158 -6.16 -32.98 -22.53
CA TRP A 158 -5.47 -34.20 -22.10
C TRP A 158 -4.68 -34.81 -23.25
N LEU A 159 -5.26 -34.91 -24.46
CA LEU A 159 -4.59 -35.40 -25.67
C LEU A 159 -3.42 -34.50 -26.14
N GLN A 160 -3.35 -33.24 -25.71
CA GLN A 160 -2.25 -32.32 -26.01
C GLN A 160 -1.08 -32.41 -25.02
N GLN A 161 -1.18 -33.21 -23.93
CA GLN A 161 -0.06 -33.43 -23.02
C GLN A 161 1.00 -34.32 -23.68
N PRO A 162 2.30 -34.03 -23.51
CA PRO A 162 3.38 -34.79 -24.16
C PRO A 162 3.45 -36.27 -23.76
N ASP A 163 2.83 -36.66 -22.63
CA ASP A 163 2.76 -38.04 -22.13
C ASP A 163 1.35 -38.67 -22.26
N ALA A 164 0.46 -38.07 -23.06
CA ALA A 164 -0.90 -38.57 -23.21
C ALA A 164 -0.92 -39.94 -23.91
N GLN A 165 -1.36 -40.99 -23.20
CA GLN A 165 -1.53 -42.32 -23.77
C GLN A 165 -2.79 -42.37 -24.63
N ILE A 166 -2.66 -42.01 -25.92
CA ILE A 166 -3.74 -41.98 -26.93
C ILE A 166 -4.53 -43.30 -26.99
N THR A 167 -3.90 -44.42 -26.62
CA THR A 167 -4.46 -45.78 -26.69
C THR A 167 -5.36 -46.16 -25.51
N LYS A 168 -5.45 -45.34 -24.46
CA LYS A 168 -6.36 -45.55 -23.33
C LYS A 168 -7.03 -44.23 -22.95
N PRO A 169 -8.09 -43.82 -23.67
CA PRO A 169 -8.89 -42.67 -23.24
C PRO A 169 -9.43 -42.93 -21.82
N PRO A 170 -9.59 -41.88 -20.99
CA PRO A 170 -10.22 -42.01 -19.69
C PRO A 170 -11.62 -42.61 -19.85
N ASP A 171 -12.00 -43.52 -18.96
CA ASP A 171 -13.33 -44.14 -18.97
C ASP A 171 -14.41 -43.07 -18.76
N GLU A 172 -15.61 -43.29 -19.30
CA GLU A 172 -16.75 -42.37 -19.19
C GLU A 172 -17.09 -42.10 -17.72
N ALA A 173 -16.92 -43.10 -16.85
CA ALA A 173 -17.05 -42.96 -15.41
C ALA A 173 -15.99 -42.04 -14.77
N GLU A 174 -14.75 -42.04 -15.26
CA GLU A 174 -13.68 -41.16 -14.80
C GLU A 174 -13.92 -39.72 -15.25
N LEU A 175 -14.39 -39.53 -16.47
CA LEU A 175 -14.76 -38.22 -17.02
C LEU A 175 -15.95 -37.62 -16.28
N GLU A 176 -16.95 -38.44 -15.94
CA GLU A 176 -18.12 -37.99 -15.20
C GLU A 176 -17.80 -37.70 -13.72
N ALA A 177 -16.90 -38.46 -13.11
CA ALA A 177 -16.37 -38.17 -11.76
C ALA A 177 -15.58 -36.85 -11.74
N LEU A 178 -14.78 -36.59 -12.78
CA LEU A 178 -14.02 -35.36 -12.92
C LEU A 178 -14.94 -34.16 -13.18
N ALA A 179 -15.96 -34.32 -14.04
CA ALA A 179 -16.98 -33.30 -14.29
C ALA A 179 -17.83 -33.00 -13.04
N ARG A 180 -18.18 -34.00 -12.22
CA ARG A 180 -18.88 -33.79 -10.93
C ARG A 180 -17.99 -33.07 -9.91
N ARG A 181 -16.70 -33.42 -9.82
CA ARG A 181 -15.74 -32.71 -8.96
C ARG A 181 -15.58 -31.25 -9.35
N LEU A 182 -15.57 -30.95 -10.65
CA LEU A 182 -15.49 -29.58 -11.16
C LEU A 182 -16.80 -28.79 -11.01
N ARG A 183 -17.97 -29.44 -11.09
CA ARG A 183 -19.27 -28.81 -10.77
C ARG A 183 -19.43 -28.51 -9.28
N GLY A 184 -18.77 -29.26 -8.41
CA GLY A 184 -18.78 -29.06 -6.97
C GLY A 184 -17.88 -27.91 -6.47
N TYR A 185 -17.07 -27.30 -7.35
CA TYR A 185 -16.23 -26.15 -7.01
C TYR A 185 -17.09 -24.88 -6.95
N PRO A 186 -17.26 -24.22 -5.79
CA PRO A 186 -18.16 -23.09 -5.63
C PRO A 186 -17.63 -21.86 -6.37
N LYS A 187 -18.53 -21.19 -7.11
CA LYS A 187 -18.24 -20.05 -8.00
C LYS A 187 -17.91 -18.72 -7.29
N ASP A 188 -17.99 -18.65 -5.97
CA ASP A 188 -17.84 -17.39 -5.24
C ASP A 188 -16.81 -17.51 -4.11
N ARG A 189 -15.52 -17.24 -4.38
CA ARG A 189 -14.54 -16.82 -3.34
C ARG A 189 -13.46 -15.91 -3.94
N ASP A 190 -13.36 -14.69 -3.39
CA ASP A 190 -12.40 -13.63 -3.72
C ASP A 190 -10.95 -13.92 -3.29
N GLU A 191 -10.48 -15.15 -3.38
CA GLU A 191 -9.09 -15.50 -3.06
C GLU A 191 -8.37 -16.11 -4.27
N PRO A 192 -7.15 -15.65 -4.62
CA PRO A 192 -6.37 -16.22 -5.71
C PRO A 192 -6.15 -17.72 -5.49
N LEU A 193 -6.53 -18.53 -6.49
CA LEU A 193 -6.41 -19.99 -6.48
C LEU A 193 -4.98 -20.45 -6.19
N GLU A 194 -4.00 -19.63 -6.56
CA GLU A 194 -2.58 -19.85 -6.31
C GLU A 194 -2.24 -19.83 -4.81
N LEU A 195 -2.88 -18.96 -4.02
CA LEU A 195 -2.71 -18.90 -2.56
C LEU A 195 -3.43 -20.05 -1.86
N GLN A 196 -4.58 -20.47 -2.38
CA GLN A 196 -5.30 -21.64 -1.87
C GLN A 196 -4.56 -22.95 -2.17
N LEU A 197 -3.96 -23.08 -3.36
CA LEU A 197 -3.15 -24.24 -3.71
C LEU A 197 -1.86 -24.29 -2.87
N LEU A 198 -1.25 -23.15 -2.59
CA LEU A 198 -0.11 -23.08 -1.68
C LEU A 198 -0.50 -23.44 -0.23
N GLY A 199 -1.69 -23.03 0.22
CA GLY A 199 -2.25 -23.44 1.51
C GLY A 199 -2.47 -24.95 1.58
N VAL A 200 -3.11 -25.54 0.57
CA VAL A 200 -3.36 -26.98 0.48
C VAL A 200 -2.05 -27.77 0.41
N LEU A 201 -1.06 -27.31 -0.36
CA LEU A 201 0.26 -27.94 -0.42
C LEU A 201 0.99 -27.83 0.92
N ARG A 202 0.94 -26.66 1.58
CA ARG A 202 1.55 -26.45 2.90
C ARG A 202 0.92 -27.36 3.96
N ASP A 203 -0.40 -27.47 3.96
CA ASP A 203 -1.14 -28.27 4.93
C ASP A 203 -0.92 -29.77 4.66
N PHE A 204 -0.90 -30.20 3.39
CA PHE A 204 -0.46 -31.54 2.99
C PHE A 204 0.98 -31.85 3.43
N PHE A 205 1.91 -30.90 3.31
CA PHE A 205 3.28 -31.06 3.81
C PHE A 205 3.38 -31.03 5.33
N ALA A 206 2.43 -30.41 6.03
CA ALA A 206 2.38 -30.41 7.49
C ALA A 206 1.95 -31.78 8.06
N GLU A 207 1.18 -32.56 7.30
CA GLU A 207 0.71 -33.90 7.67
C GLU A 207 1.83 -34.96 7.70
N PHE A 208 2.99 -34.71 7.08
CA PHE A 208 4.13 -35.62 7.14
C PHE A 208 5.02 -35.32 8.35
N PRO A 209 5.17 -36.23 9.33
CA PRO A 209 5.98 -35.97 10.52
C PRO A 209 7.49 -36.11 10.28
N LYS A 210 7.92 -36.76 9.20
CA LYS A 210 9.34 -37.01 8.89
C LYS A 210 9.87 -36.03 7.84
N GLU A 211 10.86 -35.23 8.24
CA GLU A 211 11.59 -34.27 7.39
C GLU A 211 12.09 -34.88 6.06
N GLU A 212 12.55 -36.13 6.10
CA GLU A 212 13.09 -36.85 4.94
C GLU A 212 12.04 -37.06 3.84
N GLN A 213 10.76 -37.25 4.21
CA GLN A 213 9.66 -37.42 3.27
C GLN A 213 9.28 -36.11 2.58
N LYS A 214 9.33 -34.99 3.33
CA LYS A 214 9.12 -33.64 2.77
C LYS A 214 10.20 -33.28 1.77
N ARG A 215 11.46 -33.59 2.08
CA ARG A 215 12.61 -33.37 1.18
C ARG A 215 12.47 -34.18 -0.11
N LEU A 216 12.02 -35.43 -0.02
CA LEU A 216 11.83 -36.28 -1.18
C LEU A 216 10.71 -35.76 -2.09
N LEU A 217 9.59 -35.29 -1.52
CA LEU A 217 8.49 -34.70 -2.28
C LEU A 217 8.87 -33.36 -2.94
N VAL A 218 9.60 -32.49 -2.25
CA VAL A 218 10.07 -31.22 -2.82
C VAL A 218 11.08 -31.44 -3.94
N MET A 219 11.98 -32.42 -3.78
CA MET A 219 12.91 -32.82 -4.82
C MET A 219 12.18 -33.43 -6.03
N LEU A 220 11.15 -34.26 -5.80
CA LEU A 220 10.31 -34.81 -6.86
C LEU A 220 9.54 -33.70 -7.61
N LEU A 221 9.03 -32.71 -6.87
CA LEU A 221 8.34 -31.54 -7.42
C LEU A 221 9.29 -30.68 -8.25
N ALA A 222 10.48 -30.36 -7.74
CA ALA A 222 11.49 -29.58 -8.45
C ALA A 222 11.98 -30.29 -9.72
N ASN A 223 12.22 -31.60 -9.65
CA ASN A 223 12.61 -32.41 -10.81
C ASN A 223 11.49 -32.50 -11.85
N GLY A 224 10.23 -32.61 -11.41
CA GLY A 224 9.06 -32.52 -12.29
C GLY A 224 8.96 -31.16 -12.99
N MET A 225 9.26 -30.06 -12.29
CA MET A 225 9.27 -28.71 -12.88
C MET A 225 10.45 -28.48 -13.84
N ARG A 226 11.61 -29.10 -13.60
CA ARG A 226 12.73 -29.11 -14.55
C ARG A 226 12.40 -29.91 -15.81
N ALA A 227 11.82 -31.10 -15.65
CA ALA A 227 11.36 -31.92 -16.78
C ALA A 227 10.30 -31.19 -17.62
N ALA A 228 9.43 -30.40 -16.98
CA ALA A 228 8.43 -29.55 -17.62
C ALA A 228 8.99 -28.25 -18.24
N ARG A 229 10.31 -28.12 -18.41
CA ARG A 229 11.01 -26.94 -18.97
C ARG A 229 10.70 -25.62 -18.26
N LYS A 230 10.42 -25.65 -16.95
CA LYS A 230 10.18 -24.47 -16.10
C LYS A 230 11.24 -24.36 -14.99
N PRO A 231 12.51 -24.09 -15.33
CA PRO A 231 13.63 -24.13 -14.37
C PRO A 231 13.46 -23.12 -13.23
N GLY A 232 13.03 -21.88 -13.51
CA GLY A 232 12.87 -20.86 -12.47
C GLY A 232 11.79 -21.16 -11.42
N HIS A 233 10.85 -22.07 -11.71
CA HIS A 233 9.88 -22.54 -10.71
C HIS A 233 10.40 -23.74 -9.91
N ALA A 234 11.24 -24.58 -10.52
CA ALA A 234 11.95 -25.63 -9.80
C ALA A 234 12.89 -25.06 -8.73
N ASP A 235 13.60 -23.98 -9.05
CA ASP A 235 14.51 -23.31 -8.11
C ASP A 235 13.76 -22.72 -6.90
N ARG A 236 12.54 -22.21 -7.13
CA ARG A 236 11.67 -21.72 -6.05
C ARG A 236 11.11 -22.86 -5.19
N ALA A 237 10.81 -24.01 -5.79
CA ALA A 237 10.34 -25.18 -5.04
C ALA A 237 11.46 -25.72 -4.12
N GLU A 238 12.70 -25.78 -4.60
CA GLU A 238 13.83 -26.22 -3.76
C GLU A 238 14.19 -25.22 -2.66
N ALA A 239 13.95 -23.93 -2.88
CA ALA A 239 14.10 -22.90 -1.86
C ALA A 239 13.14 -23.06 -0.67
N LEU A 240 12.07 -23.85 -0.80
CA LEU A 240 11.15 -24.16 0.31
C LEU A 240 11.75 -25.15 1.33
N VAL A 241 12.82 -25.87 0.98
CA VAL A 241 13.50 -26.84 1.85
C VAL A 241 14.81 -26.29 2.43
N LYS A 242 15.44 -25.33 1.74
CA LYS A 242 16.60 -24.63 2.31
C LYS A 242 16.10 -23.63 3.35
N PRO A 243 16.55 -23.69 4.62
CA PRO A 243 16.39 -22.54 5.48
C PRO A 243 17.12 -21.38 4.79
N ALA A 244 16.39 -20.32 4.47
CA ALA A 244 17.01 -19.12 3.92
C ALA A 244 18.12 -18.69 4.89
N PRO A 245 19.38 -18.50 4.45
CA PRO A 245 20.29 -17.70 5.24
C PRO A 245 19.62 -16.34 5.37
N TRP A 246 19.37 -15.95 6.61
CA TRP A 246 18.91 -14.60 6.95
C TRP A 246 19.80 -13.61 6.19
N PRO A 247 19.26 -12.65 5.40
CA PRO A 247 20.08 -11.69 4.66
C PRO A 247 20.67 -10.60 5.59
N GLY A 248 21.14 -10.99 6.79
CA GLY A 248 21.55 -10.06 7.84
C GLY A 248 22.71 -10.51 8.74
N VAL A 249 23.41 -11.63 8.45
CA VAL A 249 24.56 -12.04 9.30
C VAL A 249 25.85 -12.34 8.52
N ALA A 250 25.81 -12.46 7.19
CA ALA A 250 27.03 -12.70 6.40
C ALA A 250 27.93 -11.45 6.24
N ALA A 251 27.48 -10.26 6.64
CA ALA A 251 28.27 -9.02 6.51
C ALA A 251 29.11 -8.67 7.76
N LEU A 252 29.25 -9.57 8.74
CA LEU A 252 30.08 -9.34 9.94
C LEU A 252 31.13 -10.43 10.20
N ALA A 253 31.36 -11.34 9.26
CA ALA A 253 32.32 -12.43 9.42
C ALA A 253 33.44 -12.44 8.36
N GLU A 254 33.68 -11.32 7.66
CA GLU A 254 34.82 -11.16 6.73
C GLU A 254 35.85 -10.12 7.20
N ASP A 255 35.79 -9.66 8.46
CA ASP A 255 36.79 -8.74 9.05
C ASP A 255 37.44 -9.29 10.34
N ALA A 256 37.51 -10.61 10.50
CA ALA A 256 38.30 -11.21 11.58
C ALA A 256 38.82 -12.62 11.23
N SER A 257 39.82 -12.70 10.35
CA SER A 257 40.99 -13.60 10.47
C SER A 257 41.96 -13.38 9.31
#